data_AF-A0A7X7J4E1-F1
#
_entry.id   AF-A0A7X7J4E1-F1
#
_cell.length_a   1.000
_cell.length_b   1.000
_cell.length_c   1.000
_cell.angle_alpha   90.00
_cell.angle_beta   90.00
_cell.angle_gamma   90.00
#
_symmetry.space_group_name_H-M   'P 1'
#
loop_
_entity.id
_entity.type
_entity.pdbx_description
1 polymer ?
#
loop_
_entity_poly.entity_id
_entity_poly.type
_entity_poly.pdbx_seq_one_letter_code
_entity_poly.pdbx_strand_id
1 'polypeptide(L)'
;MDTSNYVFKHHYPVQVRMTDLDPVGHVNNGIQLSYYDLGRLNYLETLQNKKIDWNEIDMVIVHIACDFVDSIYFYDKIVVETKVLEIGNKSVKMLQRIVNSETNEIKSTCYSVMAGYDKDNNSSKQILEAFKQQVCLFEEGD
;
A
#
# COMPACT_ATOMS: atom_id res chain seq x y z
N MET A 1 -11.03 -10.41 -1.84
CA MET A 1 -9.76 -11.13 -1.89
C MET A 1 -9.52 -11.69 -0.50
N ASP A 2 -9.20 -12.98 -0.36
CA ASP A 2 -8.97 -13.56 0.96
C ASP A 2 -7.57 -13.19 1.46
N THR A 3 -7.50 -12.42 2.54
CA THR A 3 -6.25 -11.99 3.17
C THR A 3 -5.95 -12.71 4.48
N SER A 4 -6.77 -13.70 4.87
CA SER A 4 -6.69 -14.36 6.19
C SER A 4 -5.36 -15.08 6.43
N ASN A 5 -4.70 -15.53 5.38
CA ASN A 5 -3.43 -16.27 5.45
C ASN A 5 -2.17 -15.39 5.44
N TYR A 6 -2.31 -14.07 5.45
CA TYR A 6 -1.15 -13.16 5.41
C TYR A 6 -0.93 -12.45 6.74
N VAL A 7 0.33 -12.42 7.16
CA VAL A 7 0.80 -11.61 8.28
C VAL A 7 1.37 -10.30 7.74
N PHE A 8 0.82 -9.18 8.22
CA PHE A 8 1.26 -7.83 7.88
C PHE A 8 2.19 -7.31 8.98
N LYS A 9 3.43 -6.94 8.61
CA LYS A 9 4.42 -6.36 9.54
C LYS A 9 4.34 -4.84 9.57
N HIS A 10 3.96 -4.22 8.45
CA HIS A 10 3.84 -2.78 8.31
C HIS A 10 2.41 -2.31 8.57
N HIS A 11 2.30 -1.26 9.37
CA HIS A 11 1.04 -0.65 9.79
C HIS A 11 1.19 0.87 9.75
N TYR A 12 0.33 1.55 9.01
CA TYR A 12 0.35 3.01 8.91
C TYR A 12 -1.02 3.60 9.27
N PRO A 13 -1.14 4.38 10.37
CA PRO A 13 -2.40 5.03 10.73
C PRO A 13 -2.74 6.14 9.73
N VAL A 14 -4.01 6.18 9.31
CA VAL A 14 -4.51 7.21 8.40
C VAL A 14 -5.66 7.96 9.07
N GLN A 15 -5.59 9.29 9.01
CA GLN A 15 -6.68 10.16 9.48
C GLN A 15 -7.77 10.25 8.40
N VAL A 16 -9.00 9.91 8.76
CA VAL A 16 -10.19 10.22 7.94
C VAL A 16 -10.50 11.71 8.05
N ARG A 17 -10.69 12.37 6.90
CA ARG A 17 -10.97 13.81 6.81
C ARG A 17 -12.39 14.05 6.34
N MET A 18 -12.92 15.24 6.63
CA MET A 18 -14.28 15.60 6.23
C MET A 18 -14.45 15.55 4.70
N THR A 19 -13.40 15.89 3.96
CA THR A 19 -13.38 15.88 2.49
C THR A 19 -13.31 14.49 1.87
N ASP A 20 -13.03 13.47 2.67
CA ASP A 20 -12.89 12.10 2.20
C ASP A 20 -14.26 11.42 2.08
N LEU A 21 -15.28 11.99 2.73
CA LEU A 21 -16.64 11.47 2.76
C LEU A 21 -17.39 11.80 1.46
N ASP A 22 -18.19 10.84 1.02
CA ASP A 22 -19.16 11.02 -0.05
C ASP A 22 -20.52 11.52 0.50
N PRO A 23 -21.51 11.80 -0.38
CA PRO A 23 -22.83 12.27 0.05
C PRO A 23 -23.62 11.29 0.92
N VAL A 24 -23.23 10.01 0.99
CA VAL A 24 -23.90 9.02 1.84
C VAL A 24 -23.21 8.84 3.20
N GLY A 25 -22.15 9.62 3.48
CA GLY A 25 -21.55 9.74 4.81
C GLY A 25 -20.42 8.74 5.10
N HIS A 26 -19.93 8.03 4.08
CA HIS A 26 -18.79 7.11 4.20
C HIS A 26 -17.61 7.63 3.38
N VAL A 27 -16.40 7.15 3.69
CA VAL A 27 -15.24 7.46 2.85
C VAL A 27 -15.46 6.96 1.42
N ASN A 28 -15.31 7.87 0.47
CA ASN A 28 -15.42 7.57 -0.96
C ASN A 28 -14.44 6.47 -1.37
N ASN A 29 -14.90 5.53 -2.18
CA ASN A 29 -14.11 4.39 -2.66
C ASN A 29 -12.80 4.80 -3.37
N GLY A 30 -12.82 5.86 -4.18
CA GLY A 30 -11.65 6.40 -4.86
C GLY A 30 -10.65 7.04 -3.90
N ILE A 31 -11.11 7.64 -2.80
CA ILE A 31 -10.23 8.22 -1.77
C ILE A 31 -9.46 7.13 -1.00
N GLN A 32 -10.06 5.95 -0.81
CA GLN A 32 -9.34 4.82 -0.19
C GLN A 32 -8.08 4.42 -0.98
N LEU A 33 -8.03 4.67 -2.30
CA LEU A 33 -6.81 4.46 -3.10
C LEU A 33 -5.66 5.36 -2.64
N SER A 34 -5.96 6.62 -2.27
CA SER A 34 -4.97 7.53 -1.71
C SER A 34 -4.49 7.08 -0.33
N TYR A 35 -5.32 6.38 0.45
CA TYR A 35 -4.87 5.78 1.70
C TYR A 35 -3.89 4.63 1.44
N TYR A 36 -4.15 3.79 0.44
CA TYR A 36 -3.19 2.77 0.02
C TYR A 36 -1.88 3.37 -0.49
N ASP A 37 -1.92 4.52 -1.17
CA ASP A 37 -0.71 5.25 -1.56
C ASP A 37 0.11 5.72 -0.36
N LEU A 38 -0.54 6.24 0.68
CA LEU A 38 0.13 6.62 1.94
C LEU A 38 0.77 5.42 2.63
N GLY A 39 0.03 4.31 2.76
CA GLY A 39 0.56 3.08 3.35
C GLY A 39 1.76 2.55 2.57
N ARG A 40 1.71 2.60 1.23
CA ARG A 40 2.80 2.18 0.36
C ARG A 40 4.01 3.09 0.46
N LEU A 41 3.81 4.41 0.43
CA LEU A 41 4.90 5.38 0.57
C LEU A 41 5.62 5.15 1.91
N ASN A 42 4.86 5.03 3.00
CA ASN A 42 5.43 4.81 4.32
C ASN A 42 6.09 3.43 4.47
N TYR A 43 5.57 2.39 3.81
CA TYR A 43 6.24 1.09 3.73
C TYR A 43 7.64 1.23 3.11
N LEU A 44 7.76 1.96 1.99
CA LEU A 44 9.06 2.21 1.34
C LEU A 44 10.01 3.02 2.26
N GLU A 45 9.50 4.02 2.97
CA GLU A 45 10.28 4.77 3.97
C GLU A 45 10.80 3.86 5.09
N THR A 46 9.96 2.92 5.54
CA THR A 46 10.29 1.95 6.59
C THR A 46 11.41 1.03 6.15
N LEU A 47 11.36 0.51 4.92
CA LEU A 47 12.41 -0.36 4.37
C LEU A 47 13.77 0.33 4.28
N GLN A 48 13.78 1.61 3.92
CA GLN A 48 15.01 2.36 3.69
C GLN A 48 15.50 3.12 4.93
N ASN A 49 14.69 3.14 6.00
CA ASN A 49 14.90 3.96 7.20
C ASN A 49 15.23 5.43 6.87
N LYS A 50 14.56 5.98 5.83
CA LYS A 50 14.70 7.36 5.38
C LYS A 50 13.41 7.85 4.75
N LYS A 51 13.24 9.17 4.68
CA LYS A 51 12.14 9.78 3.91
C LYS A 51 12.33 9.51 2.42
N ILE A 52 11.22 9.42 1.69
CA ILE A 52 11.26 9.23 0.25
C ILE A 52 11.87 10.46 -0.44
N ASP A 53 12.86 10.20 -1.30
CA ASP A 53 13.31 11.18 -2.29
C ASP A 53 12.48 11.00 -3.56
N TRP A 54 11.68 12.01 -3.89
CA TRP A 54 10.83 12.04 -5.08
C TRP A 54 11.62 11.90 -6.39
N ASN A 55 12.92 12.20 -6.39
CA ASN A 55 13.78 12.02 -7.56
C ASN A 55 14.22 10.56 -7.78
N GLU A 56 14.21 9.75 -6.71
CA GLU A 56 14.59 8.34 -6.69
C GLU A 56 13.39 7.41 -6.95
N ILE A 57 12.16 7.94 -6.99
CA ILE A 57 10.97 7.12 -7.28
C ILE A 57 11.05 6.64 -8.73
N ASP A 58 11.09 5.32 -8.86
CA ASP A 58 11.33 4.65 -10.12
C ASP A 58 10.40 3.45 -10.33
N MET A 59 9.26 3.47 -9.65
CA MET A 59 8.21 2.47 -9.75
C MET A 59 6.85 3.16 -9.93
N VAL A 60 6.03 2.61 -10.81
CA VAL A 60 4.67 3.11 -11.10
C VAL A 60 3.64 2.00 -10.93
N ILE A 61 2.43 2.34 -10.49
CA ILE A 61 1.32 1.39 -10.39
C ILE A 61 0.80 1.10 -11.80
N VAL A 62 0.80 -0.17 -12.20
CA VAL A 62 0.30 -0.63 -13.50
C VAL A 62 -0.98 -1.48 -13.38
N HIS A 63 -1.31 -1.93 -12.17
CA HIS A 63 -2.54 -2.64 -11.88
C HIS A 63 -2.99 -2.38 -10.45
N ILE A 64 -4.29 -2.21 -10.25
CA ILE A 64 -4.93 -2.08 -8.95
C ILE A 64 -6.29 -2.78 -8.97
N ALA A 65 -6.59 -3.52 -7.91
CA ALA A 65 -7.86 -4.20 -7.70
C ALA A 65 -8.24 -4.08 -6.22
N CYS A 66 -9.40 -3.50 -5.93
CA CYS A 66 -9.87 -3.26 -4.58
C CYS A 66 -11.23 -3.90 -4.33
N ASP A 67 -11.39 -4.53 -3.17
CA ASP A 67 -12.67 -4.99 -2.65
C ASP A 67 -13.03 -4.14 -1.42
N PHE A 68 -14.19 -3.49 -1.48
CA PHE A 68 -14.75 -2.68 -0.37
C PHE A 68 -15.66 -3.57 0.45
N VAL A 69 -15.18 -4.00 1.62
CA VAL A 69 -15.82 -5.03 2.46
C VAL A 69 -16.84 -4.39 3.41
N ASP A 70 -16.47 -3.27 4.02
CA ASP A 70 -17.31 -2.53 4.95
C ASP A 70 -17.00 -1.02 4.88
N SER A 71 -17.97 -0.20 5.29
CA SER A 71 -17.89 1.25 5.22
C SER A 71 -16.91 1.81 6.26
N ILE A 72 -16.16 2.84 5.86
CA ILE A 72 -15.32 3.62 6.77
C ILE A 72 -16.07 4.91 7.11
N TYR A 73 -16.25 5.16 8.40
CA TYR A 73 -16.93 6.35 8.91
C TYR A 73 -15.93 7.41 9.39
N PHE A 74 -16.41 8.64 9.55
CA PHE A 74 -15.59 9.80 9.89
C PHE A 74 -14.72 9.63 11.15
N TYR A 75 -15.24 8.94 12.18
CA TYR A 75 -14.54 8.73 13.45
C TYR A 75 -13.83 7.39 13.54
N ASP A 76 -13.81 6.59 12.48
CA ASP A 76 -13.06 5.33 12.49
C ASP A 76 -11.57 5.62 12.59
N LYS A 77 -10.92 4.89 13.50
CA LYS A 77 -9.46 4.84 13.55
C LYS A 77 -8.98 3.76 12.61
N ILE A 78 -8.50 4.16 11.45
CA ILE A 78 -8.09 3.24 10.41
C ILE A 78 -6.57 3.13 10.32
N VAL A 79 -6.11 1.92 9.98
CA VAL A 79 -4.73 1.60 9.69
C VAL A 79 -4.68 0.94 8.32
N VAL A 80 -3.73 1.39 7.50
CA VAL A 80 -3.36 0.73 6.25
C VAL A 80 -2.24 -0.25 6.56
N GLU A 81 -2.54 -1.53 6.40
CA GLU A 81 -1.56 -2.60 6.50
C GLU A 81 -1.03 -2.91 5.10
N THR A 82 0.29 -3.03 4.98
CA THR A 82 0.96 -3.19 3.67
C THR A 82 1.94 -4.35 3.71
N LYS A 83 1.94 -5.15 2.64
CA LYS A 83 2.83 -6.30 2.45
C LYS A 83 3.24 -6.44 0.99
N VAL A 84 4.51 -6.78 0.75
CA VAL A 84 4.94 -7.28 -0.56
C VAL A 84 4.69 -8.78 -0.63
N LEU A 85 3.97 -9.23 -1.65
CA LEU A 85 3.68 -10.64 -1.89
C LEU A 85 4.79 -11.34 -2.68
N GLU A 86 5.29 -10.65 -3.70
CA GLU A 86 6.23 -11.21 -4.66
C GLU A 86 7.01 -10.09 -5.35
N ILE A 87 8.30 -10.32 -5.56
CA ILE A 87 9.13 -9.46 -6.40
C ILE A 87 9.64 -10.25 -7.60
N GLY A 88 9.25 -9.80 -8.79
CA GLY A 88 9.78 -10.31 -10.05
C GLY A 88 11.00 -9.52 -10.53
N ASN A 89 11.35 -9.70 -11.82
CA ASN A 89 12.48 -8.97 -12.41
C ASN A 89 12.20 -7.47 -12.58
N LYS A 90 10.98 -7.11 -13.03
CA LYS A 90 10.57 -5.74 -13.36
C LYS A 90 9.32 -5.28 -12.63
N SER A 91 8.79 -6.07 -11.69
CA SER A 91 7.53 -5.78 -11.03
C SER A 91 7.49 -6.25 -9.58
N VAL A 92 6.70 -5.57 -8.77
CA VAL A 92 6.44 -5.88 -7.37
C VAL A 92 4.93 -6.03 -7.19
N LYS A 93 4.49 -7.17 -6.63
CA LYS A 93 3.09 -7.41 -6.29
C LYS A 93 2.91 -7.11 -4.80
N MET A 94 1.91 -6.29 -4.47
CA MET A 94 1.62 -5.89 -3.11
C MET A 94 0.19 -6.24 -2.73
N LEU A 95 0.02 -6.56 -1.46
CA LEU A 95 -1.27 -6.71 -0.80
C LEU A 95 -1.37 -5.65 0.29
N GLN A 96 -2.51 -4.98 0.33
CA GLN A 96 -2.83 -4.01 1.35
C GLN A 96 -4.25 -4.23 1.86
N ARG A 97 -4.50 -3.84 3.10
CA ARG A 97 -5.86 -3.76 3.63
C ARG A 97 -6.01 -2.58 4.56
N ILE A 98 -7.23 -2.05 4.61
CA ILE A 98 -7.61 -1.04 5.60
C ILE A 98 -8.36 -1.78 6.70
N VAL A 99 -7.89 -1.63 7.94
CA VAL A 99 -8.52 -2.19 9.12
C VAL A 99 -8.93 -1.08 10.08
N ASN A 100 -10.01 -1.27 10.81
CA ASN A 100 -10.27 -0.46 12.00
C ASN A 100 -9.36 -0.97 13.13
N SER A 101 -8.52 -0.10 13.69
CA SER A 101 -7.52 -0.47 14.69
C SER A 101 -8.10 -0.84 16.06
N GLU A 102 -9.38 -0.52 16.32
CA GLU A 102 -10.06 -0.84 17.57
C GLU A 102 -10.83 -2.15 17.47
N THR A 103 -11.48 -2.41 16.34
CA THR A 103 -12.32 -3.61 16.13
C THR A 103 -11.61 -4.74 15.40
N ASN A 104 -10.48 -4.46 14.74
CA ASN A 104 -9.79 -5.34 13.78
C ASN A 104 -10.65 -5.74 12.57
N GLU A 105 -11.75 -5.05 12.32
CA GLU A 105 -12.58 -5.28 11.13
C GLU A 105 -11.85 -4.82 9.88
N ILE A 106 -11.84 -5.69 8.86
CA ILE A 106 -11.36 -5.35 7.53
C ILE A 106 -12.41 -4.48 6.85
N LYS A 107 -12.05 -3.25 6.51
CA LYS A 107 -12.90 -2.30 5.80
C LYS A 107 -12.74 -2.45 4.28
N SER A 108 -11.51 -2.65 3.80
CA SER A 108 -11.26 -2.90 2.38
C SER A 108 -9.92 -3.60 2.16
N THR A 109 -9.78 -4.24 1.01
CA THR A 109 -8.54 -4.91 0.58
C THR A 109 -8.12 -4.42 -0.79
N CYS A 110 -6.82 -4.40 -1.05
CA CYS A 110 -6.24 -3.94 -2.29
C CYS A 110 -5.06 -4.80 -2.71
N TYR A 111 -5.14 -5.32 -3.93
CA TYR A 111 -4.00 -5.90 -4.63
C TYR A 111 -3.50 -4.90 -5.66
N SER A 112 -2.18 -4.72 -5.71
CA SER A 112 -1.56 -3.82 -6.68
C SER A 112 -0.29 -4.43 -7.28
N VAL A 113 0.01 -4.04 -8.51
CA VAL A 113 1.27 -4.35 -9.18
C VAL A 113 1.97 -3.05 -9.53
N MET A 114 3.18 -2.91 -9.03
CA MET A 114 4.10 -1.85 -9.42
C MET A 114 5.07 -2.38 -10.47
N ALA A 115 5.41 -1.57 -11.46
CA ALA A 115 6.45 -1.86 -12.44
C ALA A 115 7.62 -0.88 -12.28
N GLY A 116 8.85 -1.39 -12.43
CA GLY A 116 10.04 -0.54 -12.52
C GLY A 116 9.96 0.32 -13.77
N TYR A 117 10.16 1.62 -13.61
CA TYR A 117 9.99 2.65 -14.62
C TYR A 117 11.25 3.50 -14.76
N ASP A 118 11.73 3.60 -15.99
CA ASP A 118 12.77 4.54 -16.41
C ASP A 118 12.09 5.80 -16.94
N LYS A 119 12.16 6.87 -16.14
CA LYS A 119 11.52 8.16 -16.44
C LYS A 119 12.13 8.87 -17.65
N ASP A 120 13.41 8.65 -17.92
CA ASP A 120 14.14 9.36 -18.96
C ASP A 120 13.85 8.71 -20.33
N ASN A 121 13.70 7.39 -20.36
CA ASN A 121 13.44 6.62 -21.57
C ASN A 121 11.97 6.21 -21.76
N ASN A 122 11.08 6.57 -20.82
CA ASN A 122 9.67 6.16 -20.79
C ASN A 122 9.50 4.65 -21.03
N SER A 123 10.26 3.84 -20.29
CA SER A 123 10.35 2.39 -20.52
C SER A 123 10.41 1.59 -19.21
N SER A 124 10.26 0.27 -19.30
CA SER A 124 10.33 -0.59 -18.12
C SER A 124 11.77 -0.92 -17.74
N LYS A 125 12.13 -0.76 -16.47
CA LYS A 125 13.44 -1.13 -15.94
C LYS A 125 13.35 -2.24 -14.88
N GLN A 126 14.50 -2.82 -14.57
CA GLN A 126 14.60 -3.84 -13.53
C GLN A 126 14.45 -3.20 -12.14
N ILE A 127 13.82 -3.95 -11.24
CA ILE A 127 13.80 -3.60 -9.83
C ILE A 127 15.21 -3.75 -9.27
N LEU A 128 15.71 -2.72 -8.58
CA LEU A 128 17.05 -2.71 -8.02
C LEU A 128 17.26 -3.87 -7.04
N GLU A 129 18.39 -4.57 -7.13
CA GLU A 129 18.72 -5.68 -6.22
C GLU A 129 18.76 -5.24 -4.75
N ALA A 130 19.23 -4.03 -4.47
CA ALA A 130 19.21 -3.46 -3.13
C ALA A 130 17.79 -3.38 -2.54
N PHE A 131 16.80 -2.99 -3.36
CA PHE A 131 15.41 -2.96 -2.95
C PHE A 131 14.87 -4.38 -2.68
N LYS A 132 15.19 -5.35 -3.54
CA LYS A 132 14.80 -6.76 -3.33
C LYS A 132 15.34 -7.30 -2.00
N GLN A 133 16.59 -6.99 -1.69
CA GLN A 133 17.22 -7.38 -0.43
C GLN A 133 16.55 -6.73 0.78
N GLN A 134 16.24 -5.43 0.71
CA GLN A 134 15.53 -4.73 1.79
C GLN A 134 14.15 -5.32 2.07
N VAL A 135 13.37 -5.60 1.02
CA VAL A 135 12.06 -6.24 1.17
C VAL A 135 12.21 -7.63 1.75
N CYS A 136 13.15 -8.44 1.26
CA CYS A 136 13.41 -9.79 1.76
C CYS A 136 13.73 -9.76 3.27
N LEU A 137 14.64 -8.90 3.69
CA LEU A 137 15.00 -8.73 5.11
C LEU A 137 13.80 -8.32 5.97
N PHE A 138 12.94 -7.43 5.47
CA PHE A 138 11.76 -6.96 6.21
C PHE A 138 10.65 -8.03 6.29
N GLU A 139 10.36 -8.70 5.17
CA GLU A 139 9.26 -9.66 5.07
C GLU A 139 9.62 -11.02 5.67
N GLU A 140 10.88 -11.45 5.61
CA GLU A 140 11.37 -12.73 6.16
C GLU A 140 11.98 -12.61 7.56
N GLY A 141 12.49 -11.45 7.97
CA GLY A 141 13.10 -11.27 9.29
C GLY A 141 12.10 -11.33 10.44
N ASP A 142 12.35 -12.15 11.46
CA ASP A 142 11.48 -12.33 12.64
C ASP A 142 11.18 -11.02 13.41
#